data_AF-A0A7M5X625-F1
#
_entry.id   AF-A0A7M5X625-F1
#
_cell.length_a   1.000
_cell.length_b   1.000
_cell.length_c   1.000
_cell.angle_alpha   90.00
_cell.angle_beta   90.00
_cell.angle_gamma   90.00
#
_symmetry.space_group_name_H-M   'P 1'
#
loop_
_entity.id
_entity.type
_entity.pdbx_description
1 polymer ?
#
loop_
_entity_poly.entity_id
_entity_poly.type
_entity_poly.pdbx_seq_one_letter_code
_entity_poly.pdbx_strand_id
1 'polypeptide(L)'
;MANREFLQKIDQFTSEDFCAESINCLQSLKNESKTDVKCRMELFTMYLQEKLVSALQSYEPTRCFCIDRWLKDDTGGGISCVLQDGDVFEKAGVNISILSANLQENHRKIFESRGSMVKSDQTKFSARGVSCIIHPKNPFVPSMHFNFRYFETSNNEDEIGHFWFGGGIDMTPTYLDQQDAEHFHQTIKTACDKHDKDYYPRYKKLCDDSLFLEICDEYRGIGGFHV
;
A
#
# COMPACT_ATOMS: atom_id res chain seq x y z
N MET A 1 19.37 -2.28 -1.73
CA MET A 1 19.60 -1.21 -2.72
C MET A 1 18.41 -0.28 -2.83
N ALA A 2 17.19 -0.76 -3.15
CA ALA A 2 15.99 0.09 -3.31
C ALA A 2 15.69 1.09 -2.17
N ASN A 3 15.77 0.68 -0.89
CA ASN A 3 15.52 1.60 0.23
C ASN A 3 16.50 2.78 0.32
N ARG A 4 17.76 2.61 -0.10
CA ARG A 4 18.73 3.72 -0.09
C ARG A 4 18.47 4.71 -1.22
N GLU A 5 18.02 4.21 -2.36
CA GLU A 5 17.73 5.04 -3.53
C GLU A 5 16.52 5.96 -3.28
N PHE A 6 15.43 5.44 -2.71
CA PHE A 6 14.28 6.26 -2.33
C PHE A 6 14.68 7.37 -1.34
N LEU A 7 15.37 7.01 -0.25
CA LEU A 7 15.79 7.97 0.78
C LEU A 7 16.69 9.08 0.22
N GLN A 8 17.52 8.77 -0.78
CA GLN A 8 18.38 9.75 -1.46
C GLN A 8 17.60 10.65 -2.42
N LYS A 9 16.48 10.18 -2.97
CA LYS A 9 15.62 10.92 -3.90
C LYS A 9 14.66 11.89 -3.22
N ILE A 10 14.38 11.74 -1.92
CA ILE A 10 13.37 12.55 -1.22
C ILE A 10 13.57 14.06 -1.45
N ASP A 11 14.79 14.55 -1.25
CA ASP A 11 15.09 15.99 -1.37
C ASP A 11 14.90 16.49 -2.82
N GLN A 12 14.97 15.59 -3.82
CA GLN A 12 14.90 15.89 -5.25
C GLN A 12 13.49 15.84 -5.83
N PHE A 13 12.51 15.23 -5.16
CA PHE A 13 11.17 15.04 -5.72
C PHE A 13 10.49 16.35 -6.15
N THR A 14 9.91 16.39 -7.33
CA THR A 14 9.05 17.49 -7.76
C THR A 14 7.62 16.98 -7.89
N SER A 15 6.66 17.87 -8.17
CA SER A 15 5.29 17.46 -8.45
C SER A 15 5.16 16.52 -9.66
N GLU A 16 6.15 16.53 -10.57
CA GLU A 16 6.18 15.69 -11.77
C GLU A 16 6.55 14.22 -11.48
N ASP A 17 7.09 13.93 -10.30
CA ASP A 17 7.45 12.57 -9.87
C ASP A 17 6.25 11.77 -9.33
N PHE A 18 5.04 12.36 -9.37
CA PHE A 18 3.82 11.79 -8.81
C PHE A 18 2.66 11.84 -9.81
N CYS A 19 1.66 10.97 -9.61
CA CYS A 19 0.46 10.97 -10.45
C CYS A 19 -0.38 12.25 -10.33
N ALA A 20 -0.36 12.91 -9.16
CA ALA A 20 -0.99 14.20 -8.92
C ALA A 20 -0.27 14.95 -7.79
N GLU A 21 -0.71 16.18 -7.53
CA GLU A 21 -0.22 16.98 -6.40
C GLU A 21 -0.39 16.23 -5.07
N SER A 22 0.58 16.39 -4.16
CA SER A 22 0.55 15.78 -2.84
C SER A 22 -0.64 16.24 -2.00
N ILE A 23 -1.05 15.40 -1.05
CA ILE A 23 -2.18 15.71 -0.16
C ILE A 23 -1.74 16.78 0.83
N ASN A 24 -0.60 16.57 1.49
CA ASN A 24 0.06 17.58 2.31
C ASN A 24 1.12 18.36 1.50
N CYS A 25 1.52 19.53 1.99
CA CYS A 25 2.51 20.38 1.33
C CYS A 25 3.82 19.63 1.06
N LEU A 26 4.22 19.52 -0.21
CA LEU A 26 5.41 18.77 -0.63
C LEU A 26 6.69 19.28 0.06
N GLN A 27 6.84 20.59 0.22
CA GLN A 27 8.03 21.16 0.87
C GLN A 27 8.11 20.76 2.36
N SER A 28 6.98 20.80 3.08
CA SER A 28 6.91 20.35 4.48
C SER A 28 7.23 18.85 4.58
N LEU A 29 6.61 18.04 3.72
CA LEU A 29 6.85 16.60 3.67
C LEU A 29 8.33 16.28 3.50
N LYS A 30 9.02 16.94 2.56
CA LYS A 30 10.46 16.76 2.35
C LYS A 30 11.27 17.12 3.60
N ASN A 31 11.01 18.30 4.17
CA ASN A 31 11.74 18.81 5.32
C ASN A 31 11.61 17.85 6.53
N GLU A 32 10.41 17.34 6.77
CA GLU A 32 10.08 16.55 7.96
C GLU A 32 10.34 15.05 7.77
N SER A 33 10.39 14.56 6.52
CA SER A 33 10.57 13.14 6.19
C SER A 33 11.79 12.47 6.84
N LYS A 34 12.82 13.23 7.21
CA LYS A 34 14.05 12.71 7.83
C LYS A 34 13.79 12.24 9.26
N THR A 35 12.86 12.86 9.96
CA THR A 35 12.53 12.59 11.37
C THR A 35 11.13 12.02 11.55
N ASP A 36 10.17 12.36 10.68
CA ASP A 36 8.79 11.89 10.73
C ASP A 36 8.54 10.77 9.71
N VAL A 37 8.12 9.61 10.23
CA VAL A 37 7.78 8.42 9.44
C VAL A 37 6.52 8.65 8.62
N LYS A 38 5.54 9.43 9.09
CA LYS A 38 4.31 9.76 8.33
C LYS A 38 4.63 10.46 7.03
N CYS A 39 5.45 11.51 7.11
CA CYS A 39 5.83 12.32 5.95
C CYS A 39 6.61 11.46 4.94
N ARG A 40 7.52 10.62 5.45
CA ARG A 40 8.28 9.68 4.63
C ARG A 40 7.38 8.64 3.97
N MET A 41 6.37 8.14 4.68
CA MET A 41 5.42 7.16 4.16
C MET A 41 4.51 7.77 3.10
N GLU A 42 4.04 9.01 3.27
CA GLU A 42 3.26 9.71 2.24
C GLU A 42 4.04 9.82 0.92
N LEU A 43 5.26 10.35 0.97
CA LEU A 43 6.14 10.43 -0.20
C LEU A 43 6.40 9.05 -0.81
N PHE A 44 6.62 8.03 0.02
CA PHE A 44 6.84 6.67 -0.46
C PHE A 44 5.61 6.11 -1.18
N THR A 45 4.40 6.29 -0.62
CA THR A 45 3.17 5.81 -1.25
C THR A 45 2.87 6.51 -2.57
N MET A 46 3.10 7.82 -2.65
CA MET A 46 2.94 8.59 -3.88
C MET A 46 3.94 8.17 -4.95
N TYR A 47 5.21 8.02 -4.57
CA TYR A 47 6.26 7.55 -5.46
C TYR A 47 5.98 6.13 -5.98
N LEU A 48 5.54 5.22 -5.09
CA LEU A 48 5.20 3.86 -5.48
C LEU A 48 3.98 3.83 -6.40
N GLN A 49 2.96 4.65 -6.15
CA GLN A 49 1.78 4.79 -7.02
C GLN A 49 2.22 5.20 -8.43
N GLU A 50 3.04 6.24 -8.58
CA GLU A 50 3.53 6.67 -9.89
C GLU A 50 4.31 5.55 -10.59
N LYS A 51 5.24 4.88 -9.89
CA LYS A 51 6.03 3.80 -10.48
C LYS A 51 5.17 2.65 -10.98
N LEU A 52 4.12 2.31 -10.25
CA LEU A 52 3.19 1.24 -10.63
C LEU A 52 2.27 1.65 -11.77
N VAL A 53 1.70 2.86 -11.71
CA VAL A 53 0.85 3.40 -12.78
C VAL A 53 1.64 3.48 -14.08
N SER A 54 2.86 4.02 -14.05
CA SER A 54 3.75 4.10 -15.21
C SER A 54 4.14 2.71 -15.74
N ALA A 55 4.43 1.75 -14.86
CA ALA A 55 4.74 0.38 -15.28
C ALA A 55 3.52 -0.29 -15.95
N LEU A 56 2.34 -0.21 -15.35
CA LEU A 56 1.11 -0.77 -15.92
C LEU A 56 0.75 -0.09 -17.24
N GLN A 57 0.82 1.24 -17.30
CA GLN A 57 0.54 2.02 -18.51
C GLN A 57 1.45 1.61 -19.68
N SER A 58 2.71 1.23 -19.41
CA SER A 58 3.63 0.78 -20.46
C SER A 58 3.19 -0.50 -21.19
N TYR A 59 2.33 -1.30 -20.57
CA TYR A 59 1.72 -2.48 -21.17
C TYR A 59 0.34 -2.20 -21.79
N GLU A 60 -0.27 -1.04 -21.52
CA GLU A 60 -1.63 -0.72 -21.98
C GLU A 60 -1.60 0.35 -23.08
N PRO A 61 -1.78 -0.03 -24.36
CA PRO A 61 -1.59 0.88 -25.49
C PRO A 61 -2.78 1.79 -25.80
N THR A 62 -4.01 1.40 -25.43
CA THR A 62 -5.23 2.08 -25.92
C THR A 62 -5.97 2.88 -24.86
N ARG A 63 -5.75 2.59 -23.58
CA ARG A 63 -6.37 3.29 -22.45
C ARG A 63 -5.34 3.92 -21.54
N CYS A 64 -5.71 5.04 -20.94
CA CYS A 64 -4.91 5.70 -19.92
C CYS A 64 -5.57 5.58 -18.55
N PHE A 65 -4.76 5.61 -17.49
CA PHE A 65 -5.30 5.77 -16.14
C PHE A 65 -6.04 7.11 -16.00
N CYS A 66 -7.26 7.07 -15.49
CA CYS A 66 -7.96 8.22 -14.97
C CYS A 66 -7.43 8.51 -13.55
N ILE A 67 -6.92 9.72 -13.34
CA ILE A 67 -6.33 10.15 -12.08
C ILE A 67 -7.30 11.12 -11.41
N ASP A 68 -7.78 10.73 -10.24
CA ASP A 68 -8.69 11.54 -9.42
C ASP A 68 -8.03 11.85 -8.07
N ARG A 69 -7.66 13.10 -7.86
CA ARG A 69 -7.17 13.61 -6.58
C ARG A 69 -8.33 14.19 -5.80
N TRP A 70 -8.59 13.63 -4.63
CA TRP A 70 -9.69 14.05 -3.77
C TRP A 70 -9.19 14.43 -2.38
N LEU A 71 -9.89 15.40 -1.79
CA LEU A 71 -9.68 15.85 -0.42
C LEU A 71 -10.99 15.66 0.34
N LYS A 72 -10.88 15.35 1.64
CA LYS A 72 -12.01 15.17 2.53
C LYS A 72 -11.77 15.99 3.79
N ASP A 73 -12.17 17.26 3.73
CA ASP A 73 -12.12 18.27 4.78
C ASP A 73 -11.12 17.96 5.90
N ASP A 74 -11.59 17.80 7.13
CA ASP A 74 -10.76 17.65 8.33
C ASP A 74 -10.13 16.25 8.49
N THR A 75 -10.17 15.41 7.45
CA THR A 75 -9.75 14.00 7.53
C THR A 75 -8.63 13.60 6.57
N GLY A 76 -8.20 14.48 5.68
CA GLY A 76 -7.11 14.24 4.72
C GLY A 76 -7.60 14.07 3.28
N GLY A 77 -7.09 13.07 2.56
CA GLY A 77 -7.42 12.87 1.14
C GLY A 77 -6.76 11.63 0.53
N GLY A 78 -6.75 11.58 -0.80
CA GLY A 78 -6.14 10.50 -1.55
C GLY A 78 -6.04 10.77 -3.04
N ILE A 79 -5.39 9.85 -3.74
CA ILE A 79 -5.29 9.86 -5.21
C ILE A 79 -5.74 8.48 -5.67
N SER A 80 -6.77 8.44 -6.50
CA SER A 80 -7.27 7.23 -7.13
C SER A 80 -6.81 7.20 -8.58
N CYS A 81 -6.02 6.20 -8.97
CA CYS A 81 -5.64 5.98 -10.36
C CYS A 81 -6.36 4.72 -10.85
N VAL A 82 -7.29 4.88 -11.79
CA VAL A 82 -8.13 3.77 -12.28
C VAL A 82 -8.04 3.67 -13.80
N LEU A 83 -7.78 2.47 -14.30
CA LEU A 83 -7.88 2.10 -15.70
C LEU A 83 -9.00 1.06 -15.85
N GLN A 84 -9.86 1.23 -16.86
CA GLN A 84 -10.96 0.32 -17.17
C GLN A 84 -11.04 0.07 -18.66
N ASP A 85 -11.53 -1.11 -19.04
CA ASP A 85 -11.85 -1.48 -20.42
C ASP A 85 -10.65 -1.30 -21.38
N GLY A 86 -9.48 -1.71 -20.91
CA GLY A 86 -8.24 -1.77 -21.69
C GLY A 86 -8.12 -3.02 -22.55
N ASP A 87 -7.02 -3.10 -23.29
CA ASP A 87 -6.67 -4.28 -24.10
C ASP A 87 -5.93 -5.33 -23.28
N VAL A 88 -5.06 -4.90 -22.36
CA VAL A 88 -4.30 -5.80 -21.46
C VAL A 88 -5.00 -5.92 -20.11
N PHE A 89 -5.46 -4.81 -19.54
CA PHE A 89 -6.15 -4.81 -18.25
C PHE A 89 -7.64 -4.55 -18.44
N GLU A 90 -8.47 -5.51 -18.01
CA GLU A 90 -9.91 -5.29 -17.90
C GLU A 90 -10.17 -4.17 -16.87
N LYS A 91 -9.47 -4.23 -15.73
CA LYS A 91 -9.49 -3.18 -14.72
C LYS A 91 -8.20 -3.16 -13.92
N ALA A 92 -7.66 -1.97 -13.68
CA ALA A 92 -6.55 -1.79 -12.76
C ALA A 92 -6.80 -0.56 -11.89
N GLY A 93 -6.54 -0.68 -10.58
CA GLY A 93 -6.63 0.41 -9.63
C GLY A 93 -5.37 0.50 -8.81
N VAL A 94 -4.79 1.70 -8.70
CA VAL A 94 -3.67 2.01 -7.80
C VAL A 94 -4.06 3.24 -7.01
N ASN A 95 -4.46 3.04 -5.76
CA ASN A 95 -5.04 4.09 -4.93
C ASN A 95 -4.16 4.35 -3.72
N ILE A 96 -4.01 5.62 -3.35
CA ILE A 96 -3.41 6.01 -2.08
C ILE A 96 -4.42 6.75 -1.21
N SER A 97 -4.26 6.63 0.10
CA SER A 97 -5.05 7.35 1.08
C SER A 97 -4.14 7.88 2.18
N ILE A 98 -4.26 9.18 2.44
CA ILE A 98 -3.49 9.93 3.42
C ILE A 98 -4.50 10.58 4.36
N LEU A 99 -4.69 9.98 5.53
CA LEU A 99 -5.73 10.36 6.47
C LEU A 99 -5.13 10.80 7.80
N SER A 100 -5.72 11.84 8.38
CA SER A 100 -5.43 12.32 9.73
C SER A 100 -6.74 12.79 10.35
N ALA A 101 -7.16 12.21 11.47
CA ALA A 101 -8.40 12.62 12.14
C ALA A 101 -8.37 12.27 13.62
N ASN A 102 -9.32 12.81 14.39
CA ASN A 102 -9.54 12.38 15.77
C ASN A 102 -10.07 10.95 15.80
N LEU A 103 -9.53 10.13 16.69
CA LEU A 103 -9.94 8.73 16.83
C LEU A 103 -11.33 8.67 17.45
N GLN A 104 -12.32 8.30 16.62
CA GLN A 104 -13.68 8.08 17.09
C GLN A 104 -13.80 6.74 17.85
N GLU A 105 -14.77 6.66 18.76
CA GLU A 105 -14.98 5.51 19.66
C GLU A 105 -15.16 4.17 18.92
N ASN A 106 -15.77 4.19 17.74
CA ASN A 106 -15.94 3.02 16.87
C ASN A 106 -14.62 2.51 16.25
N HIS A 107 -13.63 3.38 16.04
CA HIS A 107 -12.31 3.00 15.52
C HIS A 107 -11.36 2.56 16.64
N ARG A 108 -11.63 2.95 17.90
CA ARG A 108 -10.83 2.62 19.08
C ARG A 108 -10.59 1.12 19.23
N LYS A 109 -11.63 0.30 18.99
CA LYS A 109 -11.56 -1.17 19.06
C LYS A 109 -10.53 -1.79 18.12
N ILE A 110 -10.33 -1.21 16.93
CA ILE A 110 -9.32 -1.68 15.96
C ILE A 110 -7.91 -1.45 16.51
N PHE A 111 -7.67 -0.29 17.13
CA PHE A 111 -6.40 0.02 17.77
C PHE A 111 -6.16 -0.85 19.01
N GLU A 112 -7.18 -1.05 19.85
CA GLU A 112 -7.11 -1.88 21.05
C GLU A 112 -6.82 -3.36 20.73
N SER A 113 -7.50 -3.93 19.72
CA SER A 113 -7.23 -5.30 19.24
C SER A 113 -5.81 -5.51 18.72
N ARG A 114 -5.10 -4.43 18.36
CA ARG A 114 -3.69 -4.42 17.96
C ARG A 114 -2.73 -4.02 19.09
N GLY A 115 -3.22 -4.01 20.34
CA GLY A 115 -2.43 -3.77 21.54
C GLY A 115 -2.14 -2.30 21.84
N SER A 116 -2.81 -1.36 21.16
CA SER A 116 -2.70 0.06 21.47
C SER A 116 -3.54 0.41 22.69
N MET A 117 -2.91 0.97 23.72
CA MET A 117 -3.62 1.60 24.84
C MET A 117 -4.00 3.03 24.43
N VAL A 118 -5.26 3.26 24.07
CA VAL A 118 -5.78 4.59 23.78
C VAL A 118 -5.97 5.34 25.11
N LYS A 119 -4.99 6.16 25.47
CA LYS A 119 -4.88 6.80 26.79
C LYS A 119 -5.87 7.95 27.04
N SER A 120 -6.51 8.49 25.99
CA SER A 120 -7.39 9.66 26.11
C SER A 120 -8.44 9.73 25.00
N ASP A 121 -9.55 10.43 25.25
CA ASP A 121 -10.58 10.72 24.23
C ASP A 121 -10.14 11.77 23.20
N GLN A 122 -8.91 12.28 23.33
CA GLN A 122 -8.29 13.27 22.42
C GLN A 122 -7.14 12.66 21.60
N THR A 123 -7.14 11.34 21.41
CA THR A 123 -6.14 10.69 20.56
C THR A 123 -6.44 10.97 19.10
N LYS A 124 -5.47 11.52 18.37
CA LYS A 124 -5.49 11.60 16.91
C LYS A 124 -5.00 10.28 16.33
N PHE A 125 -5.53 9.89 15.18
CA PHE A 125 -4.99 8.80 14.38
C PHE A 125 -4.56 9.32 13.02
N SER A 126 -3.60 8.60 12.45
CA SER A 126 -2.98 9.00 11.21
C SER A 126 -2.64 7.75 10.39
N ALA A 127 -3.08 7.72 9.13
CA ALA A 127 -2.94 6.57 8.26
C ALA A 127 -2.41 6.98 6.88
N ARG A 128 -1.40 6.29 6.38
CA ARG A 128 -0.97 6.39 4.97
C ARG A 128 -0.92 5.01 4.38
N GLY A 129 -1.51 4.84 3.21
CA GLY A 129 -1.43 3.56 2.55
C GLY A 129 -1.61 3.66 1.06
N VAL A 130 -1.10 2.63 0.39
CA VAL A 130 -1.30 2.35 -1.01
C VAL A 130 -2.00 1.01 -1.11
N SER A 131 -2.97 0.92 -2.01
CA SER A 131 -3.73 -0.28 -2.30
C SER A 131 -3.86 -0.43 -3.79
N CYS A 132 -3.68 -1.64 -4.29
CA CYS A 132 -3.76 -1.93 -5.70
C CYS A 132 -4.47 -3.24 -5.95
N ILE A 133 -5.26 -3.25 -7.02
CA ILE A 133 -5.87 -4.45 -7.57
C ILE A 133 -5.77 -4.38 -9.10
N ILE A 134 -5.34 -5.48 -9.70
CA ILE A 134 -5.10 -5.58 -11.14
C ILE A 134 -5.84 -6.82 -11.63
N HIS A 135 -6.70 -6.64 -12.62
CA HIS A 135 -7.43 -7.68 -13.34
C HIS A 135 -7.03 -7.62 -14.82
N PRO A 136 -6.09 -8.49 -15.24
CA PRO A 136 -5.78 -8.67 -16.65
C PRO A 136 -6.97 -9.26 -17.41
N LYS A 137 -7.08 -8.89 -18.69
CA LYS A 137 -8.12 -9.41 -19.60
C LYS A 137 -7.81 -10.82 -20.10
N ASN A 138 -6.52 -11.15 -20.22
CA ASN A 138 -6.07 -12.47 -20.65
C ASN A 138 -6.08 -13.43 -19.45
N PRO A 139 -6.81 -14.57 -19.50
CA PRO A 139 -6.89 -15.51 -18.37
C PRO A 139 -5.57 -16.21 -18.03
N PHE A 140 -4.56 -16.15 -18.91
CA PHE A 140 -3.22 -16.66 -18.62
C PHE A 140 -2.36 -15.67 -17.84
N VAL A 141 -2.83 -14.44 -17.62
CA VAL A 141 -2.14 -13.45 -16.78
C VAL A 141 -2.89 -13.34 -15.45
N PRO A 142 -2.21 -13.56 -14.31
CA PRO A 142 -2.88 -13.63 -13.02
C PRO A 142 -3.38 -12.27 -12.52
N SER A 143 -4.49 -12.28 -11.78
CA SER A 143 -4.88 -11.10 -11.00
C SER A 143 -3.92 -10.91 -9.83
N MET A 144 -3.67 -9.66 -9.46
CA MET A 144 -2.79 -9.33 -8.35
C MET A 144 -3.45 -8.31 -7.43
N HIS A 145 -3.18 -8.47 -6.14
CA HIS A 145 -3.57 -7.51 -5.12
C HIS A 145 -2.35 -7.20 -4.25
N PHE A 146 -2.17 -5.92 -3.91
CA PHE A 146 -1.25 -5.57 -2.84
C PHE A 146 -1.76 -4.35 -2.06
N ASN A 147 -1.36 -4.27 -0.80
CA ASN A 147 -1.68 -3.16 0.07
C ASN A 147 -0.52 -2.94 1.03
N PHE A 148 -0.01 -1.72 1.17
CA PHE A 148 0.95 -1.38 2.23
C PHE A 148 0.50 -0.13 2.94
N ARG A 149 0.46 -0.16 4.27
CA ARG A 149 -0.11 0.90 5.09
C ARG A 149 0.65 1.07 6.40
N TYR A 150 0.71 2.32 6.83
CA TYR A 150 1.26 2.78 8.09
C TYR A 150 0.13 3.41 8.90
N PHE A 151 0.06 3.05 10.17
CA PHE A 151 -0.83 3.68 11.13
C PHE A 151 -0.03 4.19 12.31
N GLU A 152 -0.44 5.33 12.83
CA GLU A 152 -0.01 5.79 14.13
C GLU A 152 -1.12 6.52 14.88
N THR A 153 -0.97 6.57 16.20
CA THR A 153 -1.72 7.45 17.09
C THR A 153 -0.81 8.52 17.65
N SER A 154 -1.37 9.71 17.88
CA SER A 154 -0.69 10.78 18.60
C SER A 154 -1.61 11.44 19.61
N ASN A 155 -1.03 12.08 20.62
CA ASN A 155 -1.76 12.97 21.51
C ASN A 155 -1.94 14.36 20.84
N ASN A 156 -2.53 15.31 21.58
CA ASN A 156 -2.74 16.68 21.07
C ASN A 156 -1.45 17.49 20.89
N GLU A 157 -0.36 17.07 21.52
CA GLU A 157 0.98 17.66 21.38
C GLU A 157 1.79 16.97 20.26
N ASP A 158 1.12 16.15 19.45
CA ASP A 158 1.68 15.36 18.35
C ASP A 158 2.80 14.39 18.77
N GLU A 159 2.83 14.02 20.05
CA GLU A 159 3.68 12.94 20.56
C GLU A 159 3.13 11.59 20.09
N ILE A 160 3.99 10.80 19.45
CA ILE A 160 3.62 9.49 18.90
C ILE A 160 3.36 8.51 20.05
N GLY A 161 2.17 7.91 20.04
CA GLY A 161 1.78 6.85 20.96
C GLY A 161 2.15 5.47 20.43
N HIS A 162 1.23 4.85 19.70
CA HIS A 162 1.44 3.55 19.06
C HIS A 162 1.48 3.70 17.56
N PHE A 163 2.36 2.94 16.90
CA PHE A 163 2.38 2.83 15.45
C PHE A 163 2.58 1.38 15.01
N TRP A 164 2.13 1.07 13.81
CA TRP A 164 2.44 -0.19 13.16
C TRP A 164 2.37 -0.07 11.64
N PHE A 165 3.07 -0.97 10.97
CA PHE A 165 2.89 -1.22 9.55
C PHE A 165 1.98 -2.43 9.38
N GLY A 166 1.19 -2.41 8.31
CA GLY A 166 0.44 -3.55 7.86
C GLY A 166 0.49 -3.61 6.35
N GLY A 167 0.28 -4.79 5.78
CA GLY A 167 0.24 -4.89 4.34
C GLY A 167 0.50 -6.27 3.82
N GLY A 168 0.65 -6.35 2.51
CA GLY A 168 0.86 -7.58 1.83
C GLY A 168 0.69 -7.51 0.34
N ILE A 169 1.03 -8.60 -0.31
CA ILE A 169 0.88 -8.81 -1.74
C ILE A 169 0.50 -10.27 -1.96
N ASP A 170 -0.42 -10.51 -2.87
CA ASP A 170 -0.91 -11.84 -3.21
C ASP A 170 -1.28 -11.93 -4.70
N MET A 171 -1.24 -13.16 -5.22
CA MET A 171 -1.50 -13.44 -6.63
C MET A 171 -2.61 -14.49 -6.77
N THR A 172 -3.54 -14.21 -7.67
CA THR A 172 -4.74 -15.02 -7.96
C THR A 172 -4.74 -15.41 -9.44
N PRO A 173 -4.05 -16.49 -9.82
CA PRO A 173 -4.06 -17.00 -11.19
C PRO A 173 -5.39 -17.70 -11.52
N THR A 174 -5.89 -17.51 -12.74
CA THR A 174 -6.97 -18.35 -13.29
C THR A 174 -6.43 -19.72 -13.70
N TYR A 175 -5.27 -19.74 -14.37
CA TYR A 175 -4.51 -20.94 -14.68
C TYR A 175 -3.16 -20.87 -13.98
N LEU A 176 -2.81 -21.93 -13.26
CA LEU A 176 -1.53 -22.01 -12.57
C LEU A 176 -0.39 -22.22 -13.56
N ASP A 177 0.51 -21.24 -13.63
CA ASP A 177 1.84 -21.39 -14.22
C ASP A 177 2.87 -21.51 -13.09
N GLN A 178 3.68 -22.57 -13.14
CA GLN A 178 4.66 -22.85 -12.10
C GLN A 178 5.80 -21.82 -12.07
N GLN A 179 6.24 -21.34 -13.24
CA GLN A 179 7.34 -20.38 -13.32
C GLN A 179 6.89 -19.01 -12.79
N ASP A 180 5.66 -18.59 -13.09
CA ASP A 180 5.08 -17.38 -12.54
C ASP A 180 4.97 -17.45 -11.01
N ALA A 181 4.50 -18.58 -10.48
CA ALA A 181 4.41 -18.80 -9.04
C ALA A 181 5.79 -18.76 -8.36
N GLU A 182 6.78 -19.44 -8.92
CA GLU A 182 8.16 -19.45 -8.42
C GLU A 182 8.78 -18.05 -8.47
N HIS A 183 8.65 -17.34 -9.60
CA HIS A 183 9.15 -15.98 -9.75
C HIS A 183 8.53 -15.01 -8.74
N PHE A 184 7.21 -15.05 -8.59
CA PHE A 184 6.48 -14.21 -7.64
C PHE A 184 6.95 -14.43 -6.21
N HIS A 185 6.96 -15.68 -5.74
CA HIS A 185 7.37 -16.03 -4.38
C HIS A 185 8.86 -15.77 -4.13
N GLN A 186 9.72 -16.06 -5.09
CA GLN A 186 11.16 -15.81 -4.98
C GLN A 186 11.47 -14.30 -4.90
N THR A 187 10.73 -13.47 -5.62
CA THR A 187 10.87 -12.01 -5.57
C THR A 187 10.55 -11.48 -4.17
N ILE A 188 9.44 -11.93 -3.58
CA ILE A 188 9.04 -11.54 -2.22
C ILE A 188 10.05 -12.06 -1.18
N LYS A 189 10.47 -13.32 -1.29
CA LYS A 189 11.47 -13.91 -0.39
C LYS A 189 12.78 -13.12 -0.46
N THR A 190 13.23 -12.77 -1.65
CA THR A 190 14.47 -11.98 -1.85
C THR A 190 14.36 -10.58 -1.23
N ALA A 191 13.16 -9.99 -1.18
CA ALA A 191 12.93 -8.74 -0.47
C ALA A 191 12.97 -8.95 1.06
N CYS A 192 12.31 -9.99 1.57
CA CYS A 192 12.28 -10.33 2.99
C CYS A 192 13.66 -10.68 3.55
N ASP A 193 14.44 -11.50 2.85
CA ASP A 193 15.76 -11.99 3.27
C ASP A 193 16.79 -10.86 3.48
N LYS A 194 16.54 -9.66 2.94
CA LYS A 194 17.37 -8.45 3.19
C LYS A 194 17.16 -7.84 4.58
N HIS A 195 16.09 -8.21 5.26
CA HIS A 195 15.71 -7.72 6.57
C HIS A 195 15.81 -8.83 7.61
N ASP A 196 15.12 -9.95 7.36
CA ASP A 196 15.13 -11.12 8.22
C ASP A 196 14.70 -12.35 7.39
N LYS A 197 15.43 -13.46 7.54
CA LYS A 197 15.16 -14.71 6.82
C LYS A 197 13.88 -15.39 7.31
N ASP A 198 13.43 -15.10 8.52
CA ASP A 198 12.21 -15.67 9.10
C ASP A 198 10.93 -14.95 8.64
N TYR A 199 11.06 -13.78 8.00
CA TYR A 199 9.92 -13.00 7.53
C TYR A 199 9.11 -13.73 6.47
N TYR A 200 9.75 -14.20 5.39
CA TYR A 200 9.02 -14.87 4.32
C TYR A 200 8.22 -16.10 4.80
N PRO A 201 8.81 -17.10 5.48
CA PRO A 201 8.04 -18.28 5.91
C PRO A 201 6.91 -17.92 6.88
N ARG A 202 7.12 -16.94 7.77
CA ARG A 202 6.08 -16.48 8.71
C ARG A 202 4.92 -15.78 8.00
N TYR A 203 5.23 -14.79 7.17
CA TYR A 203 4.22 -13.93 6.53
C TYR A 203 3.56 -14.59 5.32
N LYS A 204 4.21 -15.57 4.69
CA LYS A 204 3.57 -16.47 3.72
C LYS A 204 2.46 -17.28 4.37
N LYS A 205 2.74 -17.90 5.51
CA LYS A 205 1.74 -18.67 6.26
C LYS A 205 0.54 -17.79 6.66
N LEU A 206 0.80 -16.60 7.19
CA LEU A 206 -0.26 -15.65 7.54
C LEU A 206 -1.09 -15.20 6.34
N CYS A 207 -0.46 -15.06 5.17
CA CYS A 207 -1.17 -14.76 3.92
C CYS A 207 -2.14 -15.90 3.56
N ASP A 208 -1.66 -17.14 3.58
CA ASP A 208 -2.46 -18.32 3.24
C ASP A 208 -3.66 -18.46 4.18
N ASP A 209 -3.41 -18.39 5.49
CA ASP A 209 -4.47 -18.47 6.50
C ASP A 209 -5.55 -17.37 6.30
N SER A 210 -5.15 -16.16 5.86
CA SER A 210 -6.08 -15.04 5.66
C SER A 210 -6.86 -15.08 4.34
N LEU A 211 -6.43 -15.90 3.37
CA LEU A 211 -7.03 -16.01 2.04
C LEU A 211 -7.81 -17.31 1.83
N PHE A 212 -7.94 -18.11 2.89
CA PHE A 212 -8.77 -19.30 2.91
C PHE A 212 -10.26 -18.94 2.97
N LEU A 213 -11.05 -19.49 2.06
CA LEU A 213 -12.50 -19.28 1.95
C LEU A 213 -13.24 -20.49 2.51
N GLU A 214 -13.70 -20.39 3.76
CA GLU A 214 -14.39 -21.49 4.46
C GLU A 214 -15.61 -22.04 3.71
N ILE A 215 -16.31 -21.18 2.96
CA ILE A 215 -17.54 -21.55 2.24
C ILE A 215 -17.25 -22.56 1.12
N CYS A 216 -16.07 -22.47 0.51
CA CYS A 216 -15.69 -23.31 -0.64
C CYS A 216 -14.53 -24.26 -0.34
N ASP A 217 -13.96 -24.22 0.88
CA ASP A 217 -12.78 -25.02 1.28
C ASP A 217 -11.57 -24.80 0.36
N GLU A 218 -11.38 -23.57 -0.13
CA GLU A 218 -10.36 -23.21 -1.12
C GLU A 218 -9.64 -21.92 -0.74
N TYR A 219 -8.37 -21.80 -1.14
CA TYR A 219 -7.65 -20.54 -1.07
C TYR A 219 -8.02 -19.67 -2.27
N ARG A 220 -8.17 -18.36 -2.06
CA ARG A 220 -8.46 -17.39 -3.13
C ARG A 220 -7.46 -17.45 -4.29
N GLY A 221 -6.21 -17.81 -4.02
CA GLY A 221 -5.12 -17.86 -5.00
C GLY A 221 -3.90 -18.59 -4.42
N ILE A 222 -2.70 -18.29 -4.93
CA ILE A 222 -1.46 -18.93 -4.49
C ILE A 222 -0.79 -18.24 -3.28
N GLY A 223 -1.51 -17.30 -2.66
CA GLY A 223 -1.04 -16.50 -1.54
C GLY A 223 0.07 -15.53 -1.93
N GLY A 224 0.98 -15.27 -0.99
CA GLY A 224 2.06 -14.29 -1.13
C GLY A 224 2.68 -13.94 0.21
N PHE A 225 2.52 -12.70 0.66
CA PHE A 225 3.08 -12.20 1.91
C PHE A 225 2.09 -11.25 2.57
N HIS A 226 1.72 -11.47 3.84
CA HIS A 226 0.88 -10.56 4.63
C HIS A 226 1.49 -10.31 6.03
N VAL A 227 1.48 -9.06 6.49
CA VAL A 227 1.94 -8.59 7.82
C VAL A 227 0.87 -7.78 8.55
#